data_AF-A0A0D8JF78-F1
#
_entry.id   AF-A0A0D8JF78-F1
#
_cell.length_a   1.000
_cell.length_b   1.000
_cell.length_c   1.000
_cell.angle_alpha   90.00
_cell.angle_beta   90.00
_cell.angle_gamma   90.00
#
_symmetry.space_group_name_H-M   'P 1'
#
loop_
_entity.id
_entity.type
_entity.pdbx_description
1 polymer ?
#
loop_
_entity_poly.entity_id
_entity_poly.type
_entity_poly.pdbx_seq_one_letter_code
_entity_poly.pdbx_strand_id
1 'polypeptide(L)' 'MEIRRYRIVAEQLLKEEKPISIEKLAVLTNMPLQEIEQILKEFNSLGFLVNKDNFNSIILTGKAKTKNS' A
#
# COMPACT_ATOMS: atom_id res chain seq x y z
N MET A 1 7.31 -2.68 17.26
CA MET A 1 6.95 -1.27 16.96
C MET A 1 6.40 -1.16 15.52
N GLU A 2 6.34 -2.28 14.77
CA GLU A 2 5.99 -2.35 13.36
C GLU A 2 4.51 -2.13 12.99
N ILE A 3 3.54 -2.63 13.78
CA ILE A 3 2.12 -2.71 13.36
C ILE A 3 1.50 -1.35 12.97
N ARG A 4 1.93 -0.25 13.60
CA ARG A 4 1.40 1.09 13.27
C ARG A 4 1.77 1.54 11.85
N ARG A 5 2.94 1.16 11.33
CA ARG A 5 3.41 1.60 10.01
C ARG A 5 2.62 0.92 8.89
N TYR A 6 2.47 -0.41 8.97
CA TYR A 6 1.64 -1.19 8.05
C TYR A 6 0.21 -0.66 8.00
N ARG A 7 -0.35 -0.32 9.16
CA ARG A 7 -1.71 0.22 9.26
C ARG A 7 -1.85 1.56 8.51
N ILE A 8 -0.94 2.51 8.75
CA ILE A 8 -0.99 3.83 8.09
C ILE A 8 -0.89 3.67 6.56
N VAL A 9 0.02 2.82 6.09
CA VAL A 9 0.20 2.53 4.66
C VAL A 9 -1.06 1.89 4.06
N ALA A 10 -1.63 0.89 4.74
CA ALA A 10 -2.87 0.24 4.30
C ALA A 10 -4.05 1.22 4.29
N GLU A 11 -4.19 2.08 5.30
CA GLU A 11 -5.24 3.11 5.36
C GLU A 11 -5.12 4.12 4.21
N GLN A 12 -3.91 4.55 3.86
CA GLN A 12 -3.70 5.45 2.70
C GLN A 12 -4.04 4.76 1.38
N LEU A 13 -3.63 3.51 1.21
CA LEU A 13 -3.97 2.71 0.03
C LEU A 13 -5.49 2.46 -0.08
N LEU A 14 -6.19 2.31 1.05
CA LEU A 14 -7.65 2.11 1.08
C LEU A 14 -8.42 3.40 0.74
N LYS A 15 -7.87 4.57 1.09
CA LYS A 15 -8.45 5.87 0.76
C LYS A 15 -8.26 6.24 -0.71
N GLU A 16 -7.15 5.85 -1.31
CA GLU A 16 -6.88 6.11 -2.72
C GLU A 16 -7.62 5.08 -3.59
N GLU A 17 -8.75 5.48 -4.18
CA GLU A 17 -9.47 4.64 -5.16
C GLU A 17 -8.72 4.48 -6.49
N LYS A 18 -7.74 5.36 -6.73
CA LYS A 18 -6.92 5.41 -7.94
C LYS A 18 -5.57 4.74 -7.74
N PRO A 19 -4.91 4.28 -8.82
CA PRO A 19 -3.55 3.78 -8.74
C PRO A 19 -2.62 4.85 -8.17
N ILE A 20 -1.82 4.48 -7.17
CA ILE A 20 -0.87 5.38 -6.53
C ILE A 20 0.55 4.86 -6.68
N SER A 21 1.50 5.77 -6.88
CA SER A 21 2.93 5.45 -6.95
C SER A 21 3.53 5.39 -5.55
N ILE A 22 4.57 4.58 -5.38
CA ILE A 22 5.30 4.44 -4.12
C ILE A 22 5.83 5.78 -3.58
N GLU A 23 6.27 6.67 -4.48
CA GLU A 23 6.74 8.02 -4.13
C GLU A 23 5.64 8.87 -3.50
N LYS A 24 4.44 8.85 -4.08
CA LYS A 24 3.28 9.57 -3.54
C LYS A 24 2.88 8.98 -2.19
N LEU A 25 2.95 7.66 -2.03
CA LEU A 25 2.69 6.98 -0.76
C LEU A 25 3.71 7.37 0.33
N ALA A 26 4.99 7.50 -0.04
CA ALA A 26 6.07 7.95 0.85
C ALA A 26 5.84 9.37 1.36
N VAL A 27 5.40 10.27 0.48
CA VAL A 27 5.03 11.64 0.86
C VAL A 27 3.83 11.66 1.80
N LEU A 28 2.77 10.89 1.48
CA LEU A 28 1.53 10.88 2.28
C LEU A 28 1.70 10.30 3.69
N THR A 29 2.57 9.30 3.82
CA THR A 29 2.82 8.61 5.09
C THR A 29 4.02 9.18 5.85
N ASN A 30 4.77 10.09 5.22
CA ASN A 30 6.03 10.63 5.73
C ASN A 30 7.02 9.50 6.12
N MET A 31 7.12 8.48 5.27
CA MET A 31 7.98 7.31 5.47
C MET A 31 9.01 7.20 4.34
N PRO A 32 10.20 6.64 4.61
CA PRO A 32 11.20 6.43 3.57
C PRO A 32 10.73 5.35 2.58
N LEU A 33 11.09 5.53 1.31
CA LEU A 33 10.72 4.63 0.20
C LEU A 33 11.03 3.16 0.49
N GLN A 34 12.18 2.88 1.11
CA GLN A 34 12.59 1.51 1.44
C GLN A 34 11.62 0.81 2.41
N GLU A 35 11.14 1.51 3.43
CA GLU A 35 10.17 0.97 4.38
C GLU A 35 8.83 0.67 3.69
N ILE A 36 8.37 1.60 2.85
CA ILE A 36 7.13 1.38 2.09
C ILE A 36 7.29 0.24 1.11
N GLU A 37 8.43 0.15 0.43
CA GLU A 37 8.68 -0.93 -0.52
C GLU A 37 8.60 -2.29 0.15
N GLN A 38 9.17 -2.44 1.35
CA GLN A 38 9.06 -3.68 2.14
C GLN A 38 7.60 -4.00 2.47
N ILE A 39 6.85 -3.03 2.97
CA ILE A 39 5.43 -3.19 3.31
C ILE A 39 4.60 -3.57 2.07
N LEU A 40 4.84 -2.91 0.93
CA LEU A 40 4.14 -3.19 -0.32
C LEU A 40 4.50 -4.56 -0.90
N LYS A 41 5.75 -5.00 -0.77
CA LYS A 41 6.19 -6.35 -1.14
C LYS A 41 5.45 -7.41 -0.33
N GLU A 42 5.29 -7.20 0.98
CA GLU A 42 4.50 -8.09 1.82
C GLU A 42 3.02 -8.11 1.43
N PHE A 43 2.40 -6.95 1.23
CA PHE A 43 1.01 -6.88 0.79
C PHE A 43 0.79 -7.51 -0.59
N ASN A 44 1.76 -7.40 -1.49
CA ASN A 44 1.73 -8.08 -2.79
C ASN A 44 1.82 -9.61 -2.62
N SER A 45 2.72 -10.08 -1.76
CA SER A 45 2.88 -11.50 -1.42
C SER A 45 1.60 -12.10 -0.85
N LEU A 46 0.88 -11.34 -0.03
CA LEU A 46 -0.41 -11.72 0.55
C LEU A 46 -1.60 -11.56 -0.43
N GLY A 47 -1.38 -11.01 -1.63
CA GLY A 47 -2.41 -10.78 -2.65
C GLY A 47 -3.37 -9.64 -2.34
N PHE A 48 -3.01 -8.72 -1.44
CA PHE A 48 -3.82 -7.55 -1.07
C PHE A 48 -3.70 -6.39 -2.06
N LEU A 49 -2.62 -6.34 -2.84
CA LEU A 49 -2.42 -5.31 -3.86
C LEU A 49 -1.88 -5.89 -5.16
N VAL A 50 -2.03 -5.12 -6.22
CA VAL A 50 -1.40 -5.32 -7.52
C VAL A 50 -0.45 -4.15 -7.72
N ASN A 51 0.82 -4.43 -7.88
CA ASN A 51 1.78 -3.45 -8.36
C ASN A 51 1.98 -3.64 -9.88
N LYS A 52 1.92 -2.54 -10.63
CA LYS A 52 2.38 -2.47 -12.02
C LYS A 52 3.53 -1.49 -12.11
N ASP A 53 4.41 -1.71 -13.07
CA ASP A 53 5.53 -0.80 -13.38
C ASP A 53 6.43 -0.50 -12.16
N ASN A 54 6.84 -1.55 -11.45
CA ASN A 54 7.77 -1.46 -10.32
C ASN A 54 7.29 -0.52 -9.19
N PHE A 55 6.04 -0.71 -8.72
CA PHE A 55 5.38 0.13 -7.71
C PHE A 55 5.08 1.58 -8.13
N ASN A 56 5.16 1.91 -9.43
CA ASN A 56 4.63 3.19 -9.93
C ASN A 56 3.10 3.22 -9.99
N SER A 57 2.46 2.05 -10.06
CA SER A 57 1.00 1.93 -10.09
C SER A 57 0.56 0.83 -9.14
N ILE A 58 0.23 1.22 -7.91
CA ILE A 58 -0.23 0.34 -6.83
C ILE A 58 -1.75 0.44 -6.73
N ILE A 59 -2.43 -0.69 -6.83
CA ILE A 59 -3.89 -0.79 -6.76
C ILE A 59 -4.25 -1.88 -5.76
N LEU A 60 -5.14 -1.59 -4.81
CA LEU A 60 -5.66 -2.62 -3.92
C LEU A 60 -6.56 -3.61 -4.67
N THR A 61 -6.38 -4.90 -4.40
CA THR A 61 -7.25 -5.95 -4.93
C THR A 61 -8.62 -5.89 -4.26
N GLY A 62 -9.67 -6.40 -4.93
CA GLY A 62 -11.01 -6.50 -4.33
C GLY A 62 -11.03 -7.28 -3.00
N LYS A 63 -10.06 -8.18 -2.78
CA LYS A 63 -9.85 -8.88 -1.50
C LYS A 63 -9.49 -7.93 -0.35
N ALA A 64 -8.66 -6.92 -0.61
CA ALA A 64 -8.33 -5.89 0.39
C ALA A 64 -9.48 -4.90 0.62
N LYS A 65 -10.37 -4.72 -0.36
CA LYS A 65 -11.54 -3.82 -0.29
C LYS A 65 -12.77 -4.46 0.37
N THR A 66 -12.70 -5.72 0.79
CA THR A 66 -13.85 -6.37 1.43
C THR A 66 -14.06 -5.75 2.82
N LYS A 67 -15.01 -4.81 2.90
CA LYS A 67 -15.52 -4.27 4.15
C LYS A 67 -15.93 -5.44 5.04
N ASN A 68 -15.45 -5.45 6.29
CA ASN A 68 -16.18 -6.10 7.38
C ASN A 68 -17.66 -5.71 7.23
N SER A 69 -18.50 -6.70 6.91
CA SER A 69 -19.96 -6.60 7.08
C SER A 69 -20.31 -6.76 8.54
#